data_AF-F3KCL5-F1
#
_entry.id   AF-F3KCL5-F1
#
_cell.length_a   1.000
_cell.length_b   1.000
_cell.length_c   1.000
_cell.angle_alpha   90.00
_cell.angle_beta   90.00
_cell.angle_gamma   90.00
#
_symmetry.space_group_name_H-M   'P 1'
#
loop_
_entity.id
_entity.type
_entity.pdbx_description
1 polymer ?
#
loop_
_entity_poly.entity_id
_entity_poly.type
_entity_poly.pdbx_seq_one_letter_code
_entity_poly.pdbx_strand_id
1 'polypeptide(L)'
;MRNALTEIFTTLFETVALVGIVVLAMMGAVRTALVPLVTIPISILGSIAAMAVMGFTLNLLTILAVVLSVGLVVDDAIVVVENVARHMREGHSRMRAALESSRELLSPIIAMTITLAAVYAPIGFVSGLTGALFKEFAFTLAIAVIISGIVAITLSPIMSAYVCADQGKEGRITRRVNELFDRLRAFYGRLVKKQLSWQPQILVIGLVIALLMVPMYLFSSKELAPVEDQGGMIMVVQSPPEASLSYTTGYMEEVYRQVDDVPGISAIWELMSPNSGFGGFEFVDYAERDFSAQEIQPEIYGKLWQVGGIQVLPILWAPCPRPVSLMLSLSSSPVTVTRIWSALRSS
;
A
#
# COMPACT_ATOMS: atom_id res chain seq x y z
N MET A 1 3.84 0.68 -16.20
CA MET A 1 2.51 0.19 -15.74
C MET A 1 2.35 -1.34 -15.80
N ARG A 2 2.70 -2.01 -16.91
CA ARG A 2 2.66 -3.50 -16.97
C ARG A 2 3.58 -4.16 -15.93
N ASN A 3 4.82 -3.67 -15.79
CA ASN A 3 5.78 -4.20 -14.81
C ASN A 3 5.24 -4.05 -13.38
N ALA A 4 4.73 -2.87 -13.02
CA ALA A 4 4.09 -2.63 -11.71
C ALA A 4 2.89 -3.57 -11.45
N LEU A 5 2.03 -3.82 -12.45
CA LEU A 5 0.93 -4.78 -12.28
C LEU A 5 1.44 -6.20 -12.06
N THR A 6 2.43 -6.65 -12.84
CA THR A 6 3.05 -7.98 -12.68
C THR A 6 3.67 -8.11 -11.29
N GLU A 7 4.43 -7.13 -10.83
CA GLU A 7 5.07 -7.11 -9.51
C GLU A 7 4.05 -7.17 -8.37
N ILE A 8 2.95 -6.44 -8.50
CA ILE A 8 1.84 -6.48 -7.54
C ILE A 8 1.19 -7.88 -7.49
N PHE A 9 0.95 -8.52 -8.64
CA PHE A 9 0.40 -9.88 -8.67
C PHE A 9 1.37 -10.90 -8.06
N THR A 10 2.67 -10.75 -8.32
CA THR A 10 3.71 -11.56 -7.68
C THR A 10 3.69 -11.36 -6.17
N THR A 11 3.67 -10.12 -5.70
CA THR A 11 3.62 -9.78 -4.26
C THR A 11 2.36 -10.31 -3.60
N LEU A 12 1.20 -10.23 -4.26
CA LEU A 12 -0.05 -10.80 -3.77
C LEU A 12 0.05 -12.32 -3.64
N PHE A 13 0.61 -12.99 -4.64
CA PHE A 13 0.83 -14.43 -4.60
C PHE A 13 1.79 -14.84 -3.47
N GLU A 14 2.92 -14.16 -3.34
CA GLU A 14 3.88 -14.36 -2.25
C GLU A 14 3.24 -14.15 -0.88
N THR A 15 2.44 -13.09 -0.73
CA THR A 15 1.70 -12.78 0.50
C THR A 15 0.73 -13.90 0.84
N VAL A 16 -0.10 -14.34 -0.10
CA VAL A 16 -1.07 -15.43 0.11
C VAL A 16 -0.35 -16.75 0.42
N ALA A 17 0.78 -17.03 -0.24
CA ALA A 17 1.58 -18.22 0.01
C ALA A 17 2.20 -18.20 1.42
N LEU A 18 2.82 -17.09 1.82
CA LEU A 18 3.39 -16.93 3.16
C LEU A 18 2.33 -17.02 4.25
N VAL A 19 1.21 -16.32 4.09
CA VAL A 19 0.06 -16.42 5.00
C VAL A 19 -0.43 -17.87 5.07
N GLY A 20 -0.55 -18.55 3.93
CA GLY A 20 -0.94 -19.97 3.89
C GLY A 20 0.02 -20.89 4.65
N ILE A 21 1.32 -20.67 4.54
CA ILE A 21 2.35 -21.42 5.30
C ILE A 21 2.19 -21.17 6.79
N VAL A 22 2.02 -19.91 7.21
CA VAL A 22 1.84 -19.56 8.62
C VAL A 22 0.55 -20.16 9.18
N VAL A 23 -0.57 -20.05 8.46
CA VAL A 23 -1.86 -20.66 8.83
C VAL A 23 -1.71 -22.18 8.98
N LEU A 24 -1.04 -22.84 8.03
CA LEU A 24 -0.80 -24.28 8.11
C LEU A 24 0.04 -24.65 9.34
N ALA A 25 1.09 -23.87 9.62
CA ALA A 25 1.94 -24.07 10.78
C ALA A 25 1.17 -23.89 12.10
N MET A 26 0.29 -22.88 12.18
CA MET A 26 -0.52 -22.61 13.37
C MET A 26 -1.66 -23.63 13.57
N MET A 27 -2.29 -24.11 12.49
CA MET A 27 -3.40 -25.07 12.57
C MET A 27 -2.93 -26.53 12.71
N GLY A 28 -1.73 -26.85 12.22
CA GLY A 28 -1.15 -28.20 12.26
C GLY A 28 -1.88 -29.25 11.40
N ALA A 29 -2.91 -28.85 10.64
CA ALA A 29 -3.67 -29.69 9.72
C ALA A 29 -4.04 -28.92 8.45
N VAL A 30 -3.72 -29.50 7.28
CA VAL A 30 -4.05 -28.91 5.97
C VAL A 30 -5.55 -28.68 5.84
N ARG A 31 -6.36 -29.64 6.29
CA ARG A 31 -7.82 -29.52 6.25
C ARG A 31 -8.27 -28.23 6.93
N THR A 32 -7.94 -28.05 8.21
CA THR A 32 -8.32 -26.86 8.98
C THR A 32 -7.78 -25.57 8.36
N ALA A 33 -6.56 -25.60 7.84
CA ALA A 33 -5.95 -24.47 7.14
C ALA A 33 -6.67 -24.09 5.82
N LEU A 34 -7.45 -24.98 5.21
CA LEU A 34 -8.24 -24.65 4.02
C LEU A 34 -9.35 -23.64 4.31
N VAL A 35 -9.82 -23.51 5.55
CA VAL A 35 -10.90 -22.56 5.86
C VAL A 35 -10.43 -21.13 5.64
N PRO A 36 -9.36 -20.62 6.29
CA PRO A 36 -8.85 -19.28 5.98
C PRO A 36 -8.39 -19.12 4.53
N LEU A 37 -7.77 -20.16 3.93
CA LEU A 37 -7.31 -20.12 2.54
C LEU A 37 -8.42 -19.92 1.51
N VAL A 38 -9.64 -20.40 1.81
CA VAL A 38 -10.82 -20.22 0.95
C VAL A 38 -11.56 -18.92 1.28
N THR A 39 -11.58 -18.50 2.55
CA THR A 39 -12.28 -17.26 2.94
C THR A 39 -11.55 -16.01 2.45
N ILE A 40 -10.21 -16.01 2.40
CA ILE A 40 -9.41 -14.89 1.86
C ILE A 40 -9.87 -14.49 0.44
N PRO A 41 -9.83 -15.36 -0.58
CA PRO A 41 -10.22 -14.97 -1.94
C PRO A 41 -11.70 -14.59 -2.04
N ILE A 42 -12.59 -15.22 -1.27
CA ILE A 42 -14.01 -14.86 -1.22
C ILE A 42 -14.18 -13.43 -0.69
N SER A 43 -13.50 -13.09 0.40
CA SER A 43 -13.55 -11.75 0.97
C SER A 43 -12.97 -10.70 0.02
N ILE A 44 -11.84 -11.00 -0.64
CA ILE A 44 -11.23 -10.10 -1.64
C ILE A 44 -12.19 -9.87 -2.82
N LEU A 45 -12.77 -10.94 -3.37
CA LEU A 45 -13.74 -10.83 -4.48
C LEU A 45 -14.97 -10.04 -4.07
N GLY A 46 -15.51 -10.27 -2.87
CA GLY A 46 -16.62 -9.48 -2.32
C GLY A 46 -16.26 -8.00 -2.14
N SER A 47 -15.01 -7.72 -1.77
CA SER A 47 -14.51 -6.34 -1.61
C SER A 47 -14.39 -5.63 -2.94
N ILE A 48 -13.80 -6.28 -3.94
CA ILE A 48 -13.68 -5.75 -5.31
C ILE A 48 -15.08 -5.50 -5.90
N ALA A 49 -16.03 -6.42 -5.69
CA ALA A 49 -17.42 -6.23 -6.13
C ALA A 49 -18.07 -5.02 -5.45
N ALA A 50 -17.90 -4.87 -4.13
CA ALA A 50 -18.42 -3.73 -3.39
C ALA A 50 -17.78 -2.40 -3.83
N MET A 51 -16.47 -2.37 -4.06
CA MET A 51 -15.76 -1.22 -4.60
C MET A 51 -16.28 -0.82 -5.99
N ALA A 52 -16.53 -1.80 -6.86
CA ALA A 52 -17.06 -1.55 -8.19
C ALA A 52 -18.46 -0.89 -8.12
N VAL A 53 -19.30 -1.32 -7.17
CA VAL A 53 -20.61 -0.69 -6.90
C VAL A 53 -20.47 0.75 -6.40
N MET A 54 -19.41 1.06 -5.65
CA MET A 54 -19.09 2.42 -5.18
C MET A 54 -18.40 3.30 -6.24
N GLY A 55 -18.11 2.76 -7.42
CA GLY A 55 -17.47 3.49 -8.51
C GLY A 55 -15.96 3.69 -8.34
N PHE A 56 -15.31 2.92 -7.45
CA PHE A 56 -13.86 2.95 -7.31
C PHE A 56 -13.18 2.12 -8.38
N THR A 57 -11.98 2.56 -8.78
CA THR A 57 -11.17 1.88 -9.79
C THR A 57 -10.13 0.97 -9.16
N LEU A 58 -9.68 -0.04 -9.91
CA LEU A 58 -8.50 -0.81 -9.55
C LEU A 58 -7.26 -0.03 -10.01
N ASN A 59 -6.49 0.46 -9.06
CA ASN A 59 -5.24 1.17 -9.25
C ASN A 59 -4.21 0.70 -8.22
N LEU A 60 -3.01 1.25 -8.28
CA LEU A 60 -1.90 0.82 -7.41
C LEU A 60 -2.27 0.90 -5.92
N LEU A 61 -2.94 1.97 -5.48
CA LEU A 61 -3.30 2.17 -4.08
C LEU A 61 -4.41 1.22 -3.65
N THR A 62 -5.44 1.01 -4.47
CA THR A 62 -6.52 0.07 -4.12
C THR A 62 -6.04 -1.37 -4.12
N ILE A 63 -5.11 -1.75 -5.00
CA ILE A 63 -4.52 -3.09 -4.95
C ILE A 63 -3.60 -3.24 -3.73
N LEU A 64 -2.82 -2.21 -3.37
CA LEU A 64 -2.04 -2.22 -2.14
C LEU A 64 -2.93 -2.42 -0.90
N ALA A 65 -4.10 -1.74 -0.86
CA ALA A 65 -5.09 -1.95 0.19
C ALA A 65 -5.63 -3.39 0.20
N VAL A 66 -5.87 -4.00 -0.96
CA VAL A 66 -6.26 -5.42 -1.05
C VAL A 66 -5.16 -6.34 -0.51
N VAL A 67 -3.89 -6.12 -0.87
CA VAL A 67 -2.75 -6.92 -0.37
C VAL A 67 -2.64 -6.80 1.15
N LEU A 68 -2.71 -5.59 1.70
CA LEU A 68 -2.71 -5.36 3.15
C LEU A 68 -3.92 -6.00 3.84
N SER A 69 -5.08 -6.00 3.18
CA SER A 69 -6.29 -6.60 3.73
C SER A 69 -6.17 -8.11 3.92
N VAL A 70 -5.29 -8.82 3.17
CA VAL A 70 -5.11 -10.27 3.32
C VAL A 70 -4.78 -10.65 4.77
N GLY A 71 -3.89 -9.89 5.41
CA GLY A 71 -3.50 -10.12 6.81
C GLY A 71 -4.64 -9.83 7.79
N LEU A 72 -5.46 -8.82 7.52
CA LEU A 72 -6.61 -8.48 8.37
C LEU A 72 -7.75 -9.50 8.21
N VAL A 73 -7.98 -9.96 6.98
CA VAL A 73 -9.05 -10.91 6.62
C VAL A 73 -8.76 -12.30 7.17
N VAL A 74 -7.49 -12.73 7.14
CA VAL A 74 -7.13 -14.07 7.62
C VAL A 74 -7.30 -14.18 9.14
N ASP A 75 -7.05 -13.11 9.89
CA ASP A 75 -7.17 -13.09 11.34
C ASP A 75 -8.59 -13.43 11.81
N ASP A 76 -9.63 -12.83 11.18
CA ASP A 76 -11.03 -13.13 11.52
C ASP A 76 -11.35 -14.62 11.33
N ALA A 77 -10.91 -15.19 10.21
CA ALA A 77 -11.14 -16.61 9.89
C ALA A 77 -10.38 -17.53 10.85
N ILE A 78 -9.12 -17.22 11.17
CA ILE A 78 -8.30 -17.98 12.13
C ILE A 78 -8.97 -18.03 13.50
N VAL A 79 -9.43 -16.87 14.01
CA VAL A 79 -10.08 -16.80 15.34
C VAL A 79 -11.34 -17.66 15.38
N VAL A 80 -12.16 -17.63 14.33
CA VAL A 80 -13.37 -18.45 14.23
C VAL A 80 -13.04 -19.94 14.16
N VAL A 81 -12.05 -20.32 13.33
CA VAL A 81 -11.62 -21.71 13.17
C VAL A 81 -11.10 -22.28 14.48
N GLU A 82 -10.24 -21.54 15.19
CA GLU A 82 -9.70 -21.95 16.49
C GLU A 82 -10.81 -22.08 17.53
N ASN A 83 -11.77 -21.15 17.55
CA ASN A 83 -12.88 -21.19 18.48
C ASN A 83 -13.81 -22.38 18.23
N VAL A 84 -14.11 -22.72 16.95
CA VAL A 84 -14.85 -23.94 16.61
C VAL A 84 -14.05 -25.19 17.00
N ALA A 85 -12.76 -25.23 16.71
CA ALA A 85 -11.90 -26.35 17.08
C ALA A 85 -11.86 -26.56 18.61
N ARG A 86 -11.84 -25.48 19.40
CA ARG A 86 -11.94 -25.54 20.86
C ARG A 86 -13.24 -26.20 21.33
N HIS A 87 -14.40 -25.75 20.85
CA HIS A 87 -15.69 -26.34 21.21
C HIS A 87 -15.80 -27.83 20.79
N MET A 88 -15.25 -28.17 19.62
CA MET A 88 -15.18 -29.57 19.16
C MET A 88 -14.31 -30.45 20.08
N ARG A 89 -13.19 -29.92 20.60
CA ARG A 89 -12.34 -30.59 21.59
C ARG A 89 -13.03 -30.75 22.95
N GLU A 90 -13.89 -29.81 23.32
CA GLU A 90 -14.73 -29.86 24.53
C GLU A 90 -15.89 -30.87 24.41
N GLY A 91 -16.07 -31.49 23.24
CA GLY A 91 -17.05 -32.58 23.02
C GLY A 91 -18.38 -32.11 22.43
N HIS A 92 -18.48 -30.85 21.99
CA HIS A 92 -19.67 -30.35 21.32
C HIS A 92 -19.85 -30.99 19.94
N SER A 93 -21.10 -31.18 19.51
CA SER A 93 -21.38 -31.61 18.13
C SER A 93 -20.99 -30.52 17.13
N ARG A 94 -20.67 -30.89 15.89
CA ARG A 94 -20.24 -29.97 14.82
C ARG A 94 -21.15 -28.74 14.68
N MET A 95 -22.46 -28.97 14.59
CA MET A 95 -23.44 -27.89 14.47
C MET A 95 -23.47 -27.00 15.72
N ARG A 96 -23.38 -27.60 16.91
CA ARG A 96 -23.39 -26.86 18.17
C ARG A 96 -22.13 -26.02 18.34
N ALA A 97 -20.96 -26.59 18.03
CA ALA A 97 -19.68 -25.88 18.04
C ALA A 97 -19.66 -24.68 17.09
N ALA A 98 -20.23 -24.83 15.88
CA ALA A 98 -20.38 -23.72 14.93
C ALA A 98 -21.26 -22.60 15.51
N LEU A 99 -22.45 -22.95 16.02
CA LEU A 99 -23.42 -21.99 16.53
C LEU A 99 -22.93 -21.26 17.78
N GLU A 100 -22.32 -21.98 18.73
CA GLU A 100 -21.74 -21.37 19.93
C GLU A 100 -20.56 -20.46 19.56
N SER A 101 -19.68 -20.91 18.66
CA SER A 101 -18.58 -20.07 18.18
C SER A 101 -19.06 -18.79 17.50
N SER A 102 -20.04 -18.87 16.60
CA SER A 102 -20.64 -17.69 15.96
C SER A 102 -21.23 -16.73 16.99
N ARG A 103 -21.92 -17.24 18.02
CA ARG A 103 -22.56 -16.40 19.05
C ARG A 103 -21.54 -15.70 19.94
N GLU A 104 -20.47 -16.38 20.33
CA GLU A 104 -19.40 -15.80 21.13
C GLU A 104 -18.62 -14.72 20.37
N LEU A 105 -18.32 -14.99 19.09
CA LEU A 105 -17.47 -14.13 18.28
C LEU A 105 -18.22 -13.03 17.53
N LEU A 106 -19.55 -13.07 17.48
CA LEU A 106 -20.37 -12.04 16.83
C LEU A 106 -20.02 -10.64 17.35
N SER A 107 -20.08 -10.44 18.66
CA SER A 107 -19.85 -9.12 19.26
C SER A 107 -18.40 -8.64 19.10
N PRO A 108 -17.36 -9.47 19.37
CA PRO A 108 -15.97 -9.09 19.09
C PRO A 108 -15.71 -8.74 17.62
N ILE A 109 -16.16 -9.55 16.67
CA ILE A 109 -15.90 -9.33 15.23
C ILE A 109 -16.57 -8.04 14.74
N ILE A 110 -17.83 -7.80 15.13
CA ILE A 110 -18.53 -6.56 14.79
C ILE A 110 -17.80 -5.35 15.41
N ALA A 111 -17.37 -5.44 16.67
CA ALA A 111 -16.66 -4.35 17.34
C ALA A 111 -15.32 -4.01 16.67
N MET A 112 -14.54 -5.04 16.31
CA MET A 112 -13.27 -4.86 15.59
C MET A 112 -13.50 -4.24 14.21
N THR A 113 -14.50 -4.74 13.47
CA THR A 113 -14.87 -4.23 12.14
C THR A 113 -15.27 -2.75 12.19
N ILE A 114 -16.16 -2.38 13.12
CA ILE A 114 -16.62 -0.99 13.27
C ILE A 114 -15.48 -0.08 13.72
N THR A 115 -14.62 -0.55 14.62
CA THR A 115 -13.48 0.23 15.10
C THR A 115 -12.52 0.53 13.96
N LEU A 116 -12.20 -0.46 13.13
CA LEU A 116 -11.33 -0.25 11.98
C LEU A 116 -11.97 0.69 10.95
N ALA A 117 -13.27 0.52 10.66
CA ALA A 117 -14.01 1.44 9.80
C ALA A 117 -14.01 2.88 10.35
N ALA A 118 -14.17 3.05 11.67
CA ALA A 118 -14.15 4.34 12.33
C ALA A 118 -12.76 5.01 12.31
N VAL A 119 -11.68 4.22 12.37
CA VAL A 119 -10.30 4.74 12.23
C VAL A 119 -10.03 5.26 10.81
N TYR A 120 -10.60 4.62 9.78
CA TYR A 120 -10.41 5.02 8.39
C TYR A 120 -11.41 6.07 7.88
N ALA A 121 -12.58 6.20 8.51
CA ALA A 121 -13.61 7.16 8.12
C ALA A 121 -13.10 8.64 8.03
N PRO A 122 -12.25 9.15 8.94
CA PRO A 122 -11.68 10.49 8.85
C PRO A 122 -10.96 10.78 7.53
N ILE A 123 -10.32 9.78 6.93
CA ILE A 123 -9.56 9.94 5.66
C ILE A 123 -10.50 10.33 4.51
N GLY A 124 -11.77 9.91 4.57
CA GLY A 124 -12.78 10.29 3.59
C GLY A 124 -13.07 11.79 3.52
N PHE A 125 -12.77 12.54 4.59
CA PHE A 125 -12.97 13.99 4.68
C PHE A 125 -11.73 14.80 4.31
N VAL A 126 -10.59 14.14 4.05
CA VAL A 126 -9.38 14.82 3.59
C VAL A 126 -9.61 15.30 2.16
N SER A 127 -9.37 16.60 1.94
CA SER A 127 -9.52 17.25 0.63
C SER A 127 -8.18 17.30 -0.12
N GLY A 128 -8.25 17.71 -1.39
CA GLY A 128 -7.08 17.78 -2.27
C GLY A 128 -6.69 16.42 -2.86
N LEU A 129 -5.57 16.40 -3.59
CA LEU A 129 -5.10 15.22 -4.32
C LEU A 129 -4.72 14.07 -3.37
N THR A 130 -4.01 14.37 -2.29
CA THR A 130 -3.69 13.39 -1.25
C THR A 130 -4.96 12.77 -0.68
N GLY A 131 -5.99 13.59 -0.42
CA GLY A 131 -7.30 13.10 0.01
C GLY A 131 -7.96 12.17 -1.00
N ALA A 132 -7.93 12.49 -2.29
CA ALA A 132 -8.51 11.64 -3.34
C ALA A 132 -7.80 10.28 -3.44
N LEU A 133 -6.47 10.27 -3.43
CA LEU A 133 -5.64 9.07 -3.52
C LEU A 133 -5.80 8.15 -2.29
N PHE A 134 -5.69 8.71 -1.09
CA PHE A 134 -5.81 7.93 0.15
C PHE A 134 -7.24 7.55 0.51
N LYS A 135 -8.25 8.24 -0.04
CA LYS A 135 -9.66 7.87 0.12
C LYS A 135 -9.93 6.51 -0.49
N GLU A 136 -9.54 6.29 -1.74
CA GLU A 136 -9.76 5.00 -2.39
C GLU A 136 -9.04 3.86 -1.65
N PHE A 137 -7.81 4.09 -1.19
CA PHE A 137 -7.09 3.17 -0.31
C PHE A 137 -7.85 2.84 0.98
N ALA A 138 -8.25 3.87 1.74
CA ALA A 138 -8.85 3.73 3.06
C ALA A 138 -10.22 3.04 3.01
N PHE A 139 -11.07 3.43 2.05
CA PHE A 139 -12.36 2.78 1.88
C PHE A 139 -12.22 1.35 1.38
N THR A 140 -11.29 1.07 0.46
CA THR A 140 -11.02 -0.31 0.01
C THR A 140 -10.69 -1.22 1.20
N LEU A 141 -9.80 -0.76 2.08
CA LEU A 141 -9.41 -1.51 3.27
C LEU A 141 -10.57 -1.70 4.25
N ALA A 142 -11.35 -0.64 4.50
CA ALA A 142 -12.53 -0.71 5.38
C ALA A 142 -13.60 -1.68 4.85
N ILE A 143 -13.88 -1.63 3.55
CA ILE A 143 -14.81 -2.55 2.87
C ILE A 143 -14.30 -3.98 3.00
N ALA A 144 -13.00 -4.21 2.80
CA ALA A 144 -12.42 -5.54 2.89
C ALA A 144 -12.58 -6.19 4.25
N VAL A 145 -12.39 -5.41 5.33
CA VAL A 145 -12.60 -5.90 6.69
C VAL A 145 -14.09 -6.11 7.00
N ILE A 146 -14.99 -5.26 6.49
CA ILE A 146 -16.44 -5.46 6.64
C ILE A 146 -16.89 -6.76 5.97
N ILE A 147 -16.47 -6.99 4.72
CA ILE A 147 -16.77 -8.22 3.99
C ILE A 147 -16.16 -9.42 4.72
N SER A 148 -14.92 -9.31 5.20
CA SER A 148 -14.27 -10.34 6.02
C SER A 148 -15.09 -10.71 7.25
N GLY A 149 -15.53 -9.72 8.04
CA GLY A 149 -16.34 -9.97 9.23
C GLY A 149 -17.64 -10.71 8.92
N ILE A 150 -18.31 -10.36 7.81
CA ILE A 150 -19.50 -11.09 7.33
C ILE A 150 -19.14 -12.55 7.01
N VAL A 151 -18.08 -12.79 6.26
CA VAL A 151 -17.60 -14.13 5.89
C VAL A 151 -17.16 -14.93 7.13
N ALA A 152 -16.56 -14.28 8.12
CA ALA A 152 -16.10 -14.86 9.37
C ALA A 152 -17.27 -15.32 10.26
N ILE A 153 -18.37 -14.57 10.32
CA ILE A 153 -19.52 -14.93 11.14
C ILE A 153 -20.43 -15.96 10.43
N THR A 154 -20.44 -15.96 9.10
CA THR A 154 -21.37 -16.78 8.31
C THR A 154 -20.74 -18.07 7.77
N LEU A 155 -19.74 -17.95 6.90
CA LEU A 155 -19.17 -19.07 6.15
C LEU A 155 -18.14 -19.84 6.98
N SER A 156 -17.26 -19.12 7.68
CA SER A 156 -16.14 -19.70 8.41
C SER A 156 -16.55 -20.72 9.50
N PRO A 157 -17.60 -20.49 10.31
CA PRO A 157 -18.00 -21.44 11.36
C PRO A 157 -18.55 -22.73 10.75
N ILE A 158 -19.32 -22.62 9.66
CA ILE A 158 -19.89 -23.76 8.94
C ILE A 158 -18.77 -24.60 8.34
N MET A 159 -17.85 -23.98 7.60
CA MET A 159 -16.71 -24.69 7.02
C MET A 159 -15.85 -25.37 8.10
N SER A 160 -15.54 -24.64 9.18
CA SER A 160 -14.77 -25.17 10.30
C SER A 160 -15.41 -26.40 10.93
N ALA A 161 -16.73 -26.41 11.09
CA ALA A 161 -17.44 -27.53 11.70
C ALA A 161 -17.37 -28.83 10.88
N TYR A 162 -17.24 -28.75 9.56
CA TYR A 162 -17.09 -29.94 8.70
C TYR A 162 -15.63 -30.40 8.56
N VAL A 163 -14.69 -29.47 8.74
CA VAL A 163 -13.28 -29.67 8.43
C VAL A 163 -12.47 -30.03 9.68
N CYS A 164 -12.81 -29.46 10.84
CA CYS A 164 -12.17 -29.75 12.12
C CYS A 164 -12.44 -31.20 12.54
N ALA A 165 -11.42 -31.83 13.13
CA ALA A 165 -11.52 -33.20 13.62
C ALA A 165 -12.43 -33.26 14.85
N ASP A 166 -13.19 -34.35 14.98
CA ASP A 166 -13.94 -34.63 16.21
C ASP A 166 -12.97 -34.92 17.37
N GLN A 167 -13.46 -34.80 18.61
CA GLN A 167 -12.70 -35.07 19.82
C GLN A 167 -11.89 -36.38 19.73
N GLY A 168 -10.58 -36.29 19.97
CA GLY A 168 -9.67 -37.45 19.99
C GLY A 168 -9.20 -37.95 18.62
N LYS A 169 -9.68 -37.38 17.51
CA LYS A 169 -9.28 -37.76 16.13
C LYS A 169 -8.25 -36.80 15.51
N GLU A 170 -7.62 -35.96 16.31
CA GLU A 170 -6.61 -35.01 15.82
C GLU A 170 -5.36 -35.72 15.29
N GLY A 171 -4.76 -35.16 14.24
CA GLY A 171 -3.48 -35.62 13.72
C GLY A 171 -2.34 -35.41 14.72
N ARG A 172 -1.27 -36.21 14.60
CA ARG A 172 -0.08 -36.10 15.47
C ARG A 172 0.54 -34.69 15.44
N ILE A 173 0.52 -34.04 14.28
CA ILE A 173 1.06 -32.67 14.10
C ILE A 173 0.17 -31.66 14.83
N THR A 174 -1.14 -31.67 14.56
CA THR A 174 -2.14 -30.83 15.25
C THR A 174 -2.02 -30.93 16.76
N ARG A 175 -1.93 -32.16 17.30
CA ARG A 175 -1.77 -32.36 18.75
C ARG A 175 -0.47 -31.75 19.30
N ARG A 176 0.66 -31.91 18.61
CA ARG A 176 1.94 -31.30 19.03
C ARG A 176 1.88 -29.77 19.01
N VAL A 177 1.23 -29.20 18.00
CA VAL A 177 1.04 -27.75 17.88
C VAL A 177 0.17 -27.25 19.03
N ASN A 178 -0.95 -27.92 19.32
CA ASN A 178 -1.81 -27.59 20.46
C ASN A 178 -1.06 -27.68 21.80
N GLU A 179 -0.30 -28.74 22.03
CA GLU A 179 0.52 -28.90 23.24
C GLU A 179 1.58 -27.79 23.39
N LEU A 180 2.15 -27.31 22.27
CA LEU A 180 3.05 -26.16 22.28
C LEU A 180 2.31 -24.88 22.66
N PHE A 181 1.14 -24.62 22.06
CA PHE A 181 0.30 -23.48 22.40
C PHE A 181 -0.11 -23.48 23.88
N ASP A 182 -0.47 -24.62 24.44
CA ASP A 182 -0.84 -24.73 25.86
C ASP A 182 0.34 -24.40 26.79
N ARG A 183 1.56 -24.86 26.44
CA ARG A 183 2.78 -24.48 27.19
C ARG A 183 3.07 -22.99 27.09
N LEU A 184 2.96 -22.42 25.89
CA LEU A 184 3.14 -20.99 25.65
C LEU A 184 2.10 -20.17 26.41
N ARG A 185 0.83 -20.56 26.39
CA ARG A 185 -0.26 -19.94 27.14
C ARG A 185 -0.01 -19.97 28.64
N ALA A 186 0.41 -21.12 29.19
CA ALA A 186 0.74 -21.25 30.60
C ALA A 186 1.97 -20.43 31.01
N PHE A 187 2.99 -20.34 30.14
CA PHE A 187 4.15 -19.48 30.34
C PHE A 187 3.76 -18.00 30.31
N TYR A 188 3.06 -17.56 29.27
CA TYR A 188 2.55 -16.20 29.11
C TYR A 188 1.66 -15.79 30.30
N GLY A 189 0.74 -16.66 30.73
CA GLY A 189 -0.12 -16.41 31.89
C GLY A 189 0.65 -16.20 33.20
N ARG A 190 1.78 -16.89 33.39
CA ARG A 190 2.67 -16.65 34.55
C ARG A 190 3.36 -15.29 34.46
N LEU A 191 3.81 -14.88 33.27
CA LEU A 191 4.43 -13.58 33.05
C LEU A 191 3.44 -12.44 33.28
N VAL A 192 2.24 -12.52 32.73
CA VAL A 192 1.19 -11.51 32.90
C VAL A 192 0.82 -11.35 34.38
N LYS A 193 0.64 -12.45 35.12
CA LYS A 193 0.39 -12.41 36.56
C LYS A 193 1.51 -11.72 37.34
N LYS A 194 2.77 -11.97 36.98
CA LYS A 194 3.93 -11.30 37.58
C LYS A 194 3.92 -9.81 37.25
N GLN A 195 3.68 -9.44 36.00
CA GLN A 195 3.64 -8.04 35.55
C GLN A 195 2.50 -7.24 36.19
N LEU A 196 1.33 -7.85 36.39
CA LEU A 196 0.20 -7.23 37.09
C LEU A 196 0.51 -6.84 38.54
N SER A 197 1.53 -7.43 39.18
CA SER A 197 1.98 -6.96 40.50
C SER A 197 2.79 -5.65 40.44
N TRP A 198 3.26 -5.25 39.25
CA TRP A 198 4.08 -4.07 38.98
C TRP A 198 3.30 -2.98 38.22
N GLN A 199 1.98 -2.93 38.44
CA GLN A 199 1.05 -1.99 37.80
C GLN A 199 1.56 -0.54 37.75
N PRO A 200 2.02 0.09 38.85
CA PRO A 200 2.44 1.49 38.79
C PRO A 200 3.70 1.66 37.93
N GLN A 201 4.65 0.72 37.96
CA GLN A 201 5.85 0.78 37.13
C GLN A 201 5.50 0.66 35.64
N ILE A 202 4.58 -0.24 35.29
CA ILE A 202 4.12 -0.42 33.91
C ILE A 202 3.41 0.84 33.40
N LEU A 203 2.58 1.47 34.22
CA LEU A 203 1.91 2.73 33.87
C LEU A 203 2.91 3.87 33.67
N VAL A 204 3.93 3.98 34.54
CA VAL A 204 5.00 4.97 34.40
C VAL A 204 5.80 4.73 33.12
N ILE A 205 6.18 3.49 32.83
CA ILE A 205 6.87 3.13 31.58
C ILE A 205 6.00 3.47 30.36
N GLY A 206 4.71 3.13 30.40
CA GLY A 206 3.75 3.46 29.34
C GLY A 206 3.63 4.96 29.12
N LEU A 207 3.58 5.75 30.21
CA LEU A 207 3.58 7.21 30.13
C LEU A 207 4.88 7.76 29.54
N VAL A 208 6.03 7.23 29.96
CA VAL A 208 7.34 7.64 29.41
C VAL A 208 7.42 7.35 27.92
N ILE A 209 7.02 6.15 27.48
CA ILE A 209 6.96 5.79 26.05
C ILE A 209 6.00 6.72 25.30
N ALA A 210 4.83 7.02 25.87
CA ALA A 210 3.88 7.94 25.26
C ALA A 210 4.45 9.36 25.13
N LEU A 211 5.19 9.84 26.13
CA LEU A 211 5.87 11.14 26.09
C LEU A 211 7.01 11.16 25.07
N LEU A 212 7.71 10.04 24.87
CA LEU A 212 8.75 9.90 23.84
C LEU A 212 8.22 10.02 22.40
N MET A 213 6.91 9.84 22.17
CA MET A 213 6.34 10.10 20.85
C MET A 213 6.53 11.56 20.40
N VAL A 214 6.56 12.52 21.34
CA VAL A 214 6.73 13.96 21.03
C VAL A 214 8.10 14.26 20.44
N PRO A 215 9.25 13.97 21.10
CA PRO A 215 10.54 14.19 20.49
C PRO A 215 10.73 13.37 19.22
N MET A 216 10.23 12.12 19.16
CA MET A 216 10.33 11.33 17.92
C MET A 216 9.61 12.00 16.74
N TYR A 217 8.43 12.57 16.96
CA TYR A 217 7.71 13.32 15.93
C TYR A 217 8.42 14.63 15.55
N LEU A 218 8.98 15.35 16.52
CA LEU A 218 9.67 16.62 16.28
C LEU A 218 11.00 16.45 15.53
N PHE A 219 11.74 15.36 15.80
CA PHE A 219 13.01 15.05 15.14
C PHE A 219 12.86 14.23 13.86
N SER A 220 11.65 13.82 13.49
CA SER A 220 11.41 13.11 12.22
C SER A 220 11.50 14.07 11.03
N SER A 221 12.28 13.71 10.02
CA SER A 221 12.22 14.36 8.71
C SER A 221 10.80 14.30 8.15
N LYS A 222 10.36 15.39 7.51
CA LYS A 222 9.03 15.51 6.92
C LYS A 222 9.17 15.62 5.41
N GLU A 223 8.62 14.65 4.70
CA GLU A 223 8.56 14.62 3.24
C GLU A 223 7.10 14.40 2.82
N LEU A 224 6.71 14.92 1.66
CA LEU A 224 5.34 14.79 1.15
C LEU A 224 5.04 13.36 0.68
N ALA A 225 6.00 12.75 0.00
CA ALA A 225 6.00 11.36 -0.46
C ALA A 225 7.47 10.96 -0.73
N PRO A 226 7.82 9.67 -0.58
CA PRO A 226 9.13 9.19 -0.99
C PRO A 226 9.34 9.45 -2.48
N VAL A 227 10.58 9.77 -2.86
CA VAL A 227 10.95 9.93 -4.26
C VAL A 227 11.01 8.55 -4.91
N GLU A 228 10.23 8.35 -5.96
CA GLU A 228 10.19 7.08 -6.69
C GLU A 228 11.02 7.17 -7.97
N ASP A 229 11.72 6.09 -8.31
CA ASP A 229 12.39 5.96 -9.59
C ASP A 229 11.40 5.53 -10.67
N GLN A 230 11.02 6.47 -11.54
CA GLN A 230 10.08 6.22 -12.64
C GLN A 230 10.77 5.74 -13.93
N GLY A 231 12.04 5.33 -13.87
CA GLY A 231 12.77 4.83 -15.04
C GLY A 231 13.27 5.93 -15.97
N GLY A 232 13.34 7.17 -15.50
CA GLY A 232 13.80 8.28 -16.31
C GLY A 232 13.85 9.60 -15.56
N MET A 233 14.24 10.65 -16.28
CA MET A 233 14.22 12.03 -15.79
C MET A 233 13.73 12.95 -16.88
N ILE A 234 13.11 14.04 -16.49
CA ILE A 234 12.72 15.11 -17.40
C ILE A 234 13.87 16.09 -17.51
N MET A 235 14.15 16.59 -18.69
CA MET A 235 14.99 17.76 -18.91
C MET A 235 14.13 18.97 -19.30
N VAL A 236 14.33 20.08 -18.61
CA VAL A 236 13.78 21.38 -19.00
C VAL A 236 14.93 22.22 -19.54
N VAL A 237 14.80 22.64 -20.79
CA VAL A 237 15.79 23.45 -21.48
C VAL A 237 15.30 24.89 -21.55
N GLN A 238 16.15 25.83 -21.17
CA GLN A 238 15.91 27.27 -21.31
C GLN A 238 17.03 27.87 -22.16
N SER A 239 16.65 28.61 -23.20
CA SER A 239 17.58 29.30 -24.10
C SER A 239 17.42 30.81 -23.96
N PRO A 240 18.40 31.61 -24.39
CA PRO A 240 18.26 33.06 -24.42
C PRO A 240 17.00 33.52 -25.17
N PRO A 241 16.34 34.62 -24.78
CA PRO A 241 15.10 35.08 -25.41
C PRO A 241 15.21 35.36 -26.92
N GLU A 242 16.41 35.63 -27.41
CA GLU A 242 16.73 35.93 -28.81
C GLU A 242 17.19 34.69 -29.60
N ALA A 243 17.22 33.50 -28.98
CA ALA A 243 17.68 32.28 -29.61
C ALA A 243 16.75 31.86 -30.77
N SER A 244 17.35 31.39 -31.87
CA SER A 244 16.62 30.71 -32.93
C SER A 244 16.48 29.22 -32.60
N LEU A 245 15.53 28.52 -33.23
CA LEU A 245 15.43 27.07 -33.09
C LEU A 245 16.75 26.37 -33.45
N SER A 246 17.44 26.83 -34.48
CA SER A 246 18.75 26.31 -34.88
C SER A 246 19.85 26.51 -33.85
N TYR A 247 19.83 27.63 -33.11
CA TYR A 247 20.75 27.87 -31.99
C TYR A 247 20.54 26.82 -30.91
N THR A 248 19.29 26.64 -30.50
CA THR A 248 18.90 25.74 -29.41
C THR A 248 19.17 24.28 -29.76
N THR A 249 18.78 23.83 -30.96
CA THR A 249 19.08 22.47 -31.43
C THR A 249 20.58 22.22 -31.56
N GLY A 250 21.37 23.22 -31.97
CA GLY A 250 22.82 23.10 -32.06
C GLY A 250 23.50 22.82 -30.71
N TYR A 251 23.07 23.49 -29.63
CA TYR A 251 23.58 23.20 -28.29
C TYR A 251 23.02 21.89 -27.70
N MET A 252 21.84 21.43 -28.14
CA MET A 252 21.33 20.11 -27.75
C MET A 252 22.19 18.96 -28.29
N GLU A 253 22.84 19.11 -29.45
CA GLU A 253 23.84 18.13 -29.91
C GLU A 253 25.04 18.01 -28.96
N GLU A 254 25.44 19.11 -28.32
CA GLU A 254 26.48 19.10 -27.30
C GLU A 254 26.00 18.43 -26.00
N VAL A 255 24.75 18.68 -25.61
CA VAL A 255 24.09 17.98 -24.49
C VAL A 255 24.10 16.47 -24.71
N TYR A 256 23.72 16.00 -25.90
CA TYR A 256 23.74 14.57 -26.21
C TYR A 256 25.13 13.98 -26.05
N ARG A 257 26.15 14.65 -26.55
CA ARG A 257 27.54 14.18 -26.45
C ARG A 257 28.05 14.09 -25.01
N GLN A 258 27.58 14.97 -24.12
CA GLN A 258 27.96 14.97 -22.70
C GLN A 258 27.27 13.88 -21.88
N VAL A 259 26.16 13.35 -22.40
CA VAL A 259 25.30 12.39 -21.70
C VAL A 259 25.35 10.99 -22.35
N ASP A 260 25.93 10.86 -23.55
CA ASP A 260 26.13 9.59 -24.27
C ASP A 260 27.00 8.58 -23.49
N ASP A 261 27.92 9.07 -22.66
CA ASP A 261 28.78 8.23 -21.81
C ASP A 261 28.15 7.84 -20.48
N VAL A 262 26.95 8.36 -20.17
CA VAL A 262 26.24 8.04 -18.94
C VAL A 262 25.64 6.64 -19.07
N PRO A 263 26.02 5.69 -18.19
CA PRO A 263 25.55 4.33 -18.30
C PRO A 263 24.03 4.26 -18.11
N GLY A 264 23.38 3.37 -18.86
CA GLY A 264 21.98 3.01 -18.65
C GLY A 264 20.94 3.96 -19.26
N ILE A 265 21.32 4.97 -20.04
CA ILE A 265 20.35 5.74 -20.85
C ILE A 265 19.97 4.91 -22.08
N SER A 266 18.68 4.62 -22.22
CA SER A 266 18.12 3.80 -23.30
C SER A 266 17.56 4.65 -24.44
N ALA A 267 16.93 5.78 -24.11
CA ALA A 267 16.38 6.72 -25.08
C ALA A 267 16.43 8.15 -24.55
N ILE A 268 16.49 9.10 -25.47
CA ILE A 268 16.34 10.52 -25.17
C ILE A 268 15.26 11.05 -26.10
N TRP A 269 14.27 11.73 -25.53
CA TRP A 269 13.21 12.38 -26.30
C TRP A 269 13.23 13.87 -26.01
N GLU A 270 12.90 14.68 -27.01
CA GLU A 270 12.89 16.12 -26.89
C GLU A 270 11.77 16.76 -27.72
N LEU A 271 11.32 17.90 -27.25
CA LEU A 271 10.40 18.81 -27.90
C LEU A 271 10.96 20.21 -27.73
N MET A 272 11.48 20.75 -28.83
CA MET A 272 12.23 22.01 -28.81
C MET A 272 11.42 23.17 -29.37
N SER A 273 11.62 24.34 -28.78
CA SER A 273 11.14 25.65 -29.24
C SER A 273 12.32 26.63 -29.22
N PRO A 274 12.24 27.79 -29.89
CA PRO A 274 13.36 28.73 -29.96
C PRO A 274 13.94 29.13 -28.59
N ASN A 275 13.06 29.41 -27.62
CA ASN A 275 13.47 29.94 -26.31
C ASN A 275 13.37 28.92 -25.17
N SER A 276 12.82 27.73 -25.43
CA SER A 276 12.60 26.70 -24.42
C SER A 276 12.57 25.31 -25.04
N GLY A 277 12.86 24.29 -24.27
CA GLY A 277 12.72 22.91 -24.68
C GLY A 277 12.28 22.05 -23.53
N PHE A 278 11.65 20.93 -23.87
CA PHE A 278 11.22 19.93 -22.91
C PHE A 278 11.61 18.57 -23.44
N GLY A 279 12.26 17.76 -22.64
CA GLY A 279 12.64 16.41 -23.05
C GLY A 279 12.79 15.50 -21.85
N GLY A 280 13.40 14.35 -22.06
CA GLY A 280 13.74 13.46 -20.97
C GLY A 280 14.72 12.38 -21.38
N PHE A 281 15.40 11.88 -20.37
CA PHE A 281 16.22 10.68 -20.44
C PHE A 281 15.36 9.52 -19.97
N GLU A 282 15.22 8.48 -20.80
CA GLU A 282 14.70 7.19 -20.38
C GLU A 282 15.89 6.31 -20.04
N PHE A 283 15.83 5.66 -18.89
CA PHE A 283 16.82 4.68 -18.48
C PHE A 283 16.40 3.28 -18.92
N VAL A 284 17.36 2.35 -18.91
CA VAL A 284 17.09 0.92 -18.95
C VAL A 284 16.27 0.50 -17.72
N ASP A 285 15.67 -0.69 -17.78
CA ASP A 285 14.87 -1.21 -16.67
C ASP A 285 15.70 -1.21 -15.37
N TYR A 286 15.06 -0.98 -14.23
CA TYR A 286 15.70 -0.97 -12.92
C TYR A 286 16.51 -2.25 -12.65
N ALA A 287 16.06 -3.41 -13.15
CA ALA A 287 16.78 -4.67 -12.99
C ALA A 287 18.12 -4.75 -13.75
N GLU A 288 18.35 -3.87 -14.74
CA GLU A 288 19.54 -3.86 -15.61
C GLU A 288 20.55 -2.77 -15.22
N ARG A 289 20.27 -2.00 -14.16
CA ARG A 289 21.13 -0.90 -13.67
C ARG A 289 21.40 -1.01 -12.17
N ASP A 290 22.61 -0.62 -11.77
CA ASP A 290 23.05 -0.62 -10.37
C ASP A 290 22.83 0.74 -9.66
N PHE A 291 22.09 1.66 -10.29
CA PHE A 291 21.86 3.01 -9.77
C PHE A 291 20.39 3.43 -9.93
N SER A 292 19.93 4.27 -9.00
CA SER A 292 18.65 4.96 -9.10
C SER A 292 18.77 6.29 -9.86
N ALA A 293 17.66 6.76 -10.44
CA ALA A 293 17.58 8.06 -11.11
C ALA A 293 17.99 9.21 -10.17
N GLN A 294 17.68 9.10 -8.87
CA GLN A 294 18.04 10.09 -7.86
C GLN A 294 19.55 10.14 -7.59
N GLU A 295 20.23 8.98 -7.59
CA GLU A 295 21.67 8.90 -7.35
C GLU A 295 22.50 9.47 -8.51
N ILE A 296 22.06 9.25 -9.74
CA ILE A 296 22.77 9.71 -10.95
C ILE A 296 22.42 11.15 -11.34
N GLN A 297 21.32 11.71 -10.80
CA GLN A 297 20.88 13.07 -11.09
C GLN A 297 21.97 14.14 -10.87
N PRO A 298 22.74 14.15 -9.77
CA PRO A 298 23.78 15.17 -9.56
C PRO A 298 24.93 15.08 -10.58
N GLU A 299 25.27 13.86 -11.02
CA GLU A 299 26.30 13.64 -12.03
C GLU A 299 25.86 14.17 -13.40
N ILE A 300 24.64 13.81 -13.82
CA ILE A 300 24.04 14.30 -15.06
C ILE A 300 23.88 15.83 -15.00
N TYR A 301 23.42 16.37 -13.86
CA TYR A 301 23.34 17.82 -13.65
C TYR A 301 24.71 18.49 -13.84
N GLY A 302 25.77 17.93 -13.26
CA GLY A 302 27.14 18.43 -13.39
C GLY A 302 27.66 18.43 -14.83
N LYS A 303 27.36 17.38 -15.61
CA LYS A 303 27.71 17.27 -17.04
C LYS A 303 26.94 18.29 -17.89
N LEU A 304 25.63 18.42 -17.67
CA LEU A 304 24.77 19.36 -18.38
C LEU A 304 25.14 20.82 -18.13
N TRP A 305 25.64 21.14 -16.93
CA TRP A 305 26.07 22.49 -16.57
C TRP A 305 27.30 22.98 -17.34
N GLN A 306 28.02 22.10 -18.03
CA GLN A 306 29.17 22.47 -18.86
C GLN A 306 28.76 23.09 -20.21
N VAL A 307 27.50 22.92 -20.62
CA VAL A 307 26.97 23.49 -21.87
C VAL A 307 26.60 24.95 -21.63
N GLY A 308 27.47 25.87 -22.06
CA GLY A 308 27.34 27.30 -21.72
C GLY A 308 26.26 28.09 -22.48
N GLY A 309 25.72 27.55 -23.59
CA GLY A 309 24.78 28.28 -24.46
C GLY A 309 23.29 28.14 -24.10
N ILE A 310 22.94 27.10 -23.35
CA ILE A 310 21.56 26.80 -22.92
C ILE A 310 21.59 26.29 -21.48
N GLN A 311 20.54 26.58 -20.72
CA GLN A 311 20.39 26.02 -19.37
C GLN A 311 19.55 24.76 -19.44
N VAL A 312 20.13 23.62 -19.08
CA VAL A 312 19.42 22.33 -19.01
C VAL A 312 19.29 21.89 -17.56
N LEU A 313 18.05 21.71 -17.11
CA LEU A 313 17.73 21.30 -15.76
C LEU A 313 17.15 19.88 -15.77
N PRO A 314 17.89 18.86 -15.30
CA PRO A 314 17.36 17.52 -15.08
C PRO A 314 16.51 17.49 -13.80
N ILE A 315 15.26 17.10 -13.93
CA ILE A 315 14.27 17.02 -12.85
C ILE A 315 13.73 15.59 -12.81
N LEU A 316 13.72 14.98 -11.63
CA LEU A 316 13.05 13.70 -11.42
C LEU A 316 11.55 13.85 -11.65
N TRP A 317 10.92 12.77 -12.11
CA TRP A 317 9.48 12.73 -12.18
C TRP A 317 8.88 12.97 -10.79
N ALA A 318 7.82 13.76 -10.73
CA ALA A 318 7.14 13.98 -9.46
C ALA A 318 6.49 12.67 -9.00
N PRO A 319 6.70 12.24 -7.73
CA PRO A 319 6.10 11.00 -7.20
C PRO A 319 4.58 11.09 -7.10
N CYS A 320 4.00 12.28 -7.18
CA CYS A 320 2.56 12.50 -7.20
C CYS A 320 2.22 13.49 -8.32
N PRO A 321 1.16 13.26 -9.12
CA PRO A 321 0.78 14.16 -10.21
C PRO A 321 0.43 15.54 -9.63
N ARG A 322 1.33 16.51 -9.73
CA ARG A 322 1.02 17.90 -9.35
C ARG A 322 -0.06 18.41 -10.31
N PRO A 323 -1.20 18.93 -9.83
CA PRO A 323 -2.08 19.67 -10.70
C PRO A 323 -1.30 20.87 -11.23
N VAL A 324 -1.12 20.95 -12.55
CA VAL A 324 -0.62 22.16 -13.20
C VAL A 324 -1.72 23.21 -13.05
N SER A 325 -1.63 24.02 -12.00
CA SER A 325 -2.51 25.16 -11.81
C SER A 325 -1.98 26.32 -12.66
N LEU A 326 -2.55 26.51 -13.86
CA LEU A 326 -2.31 27.70 -14.68
C LEU A 326 -3.03 28.89 -14.03
N MET A 327 -2.30 29.71 -13.28
CA MET A 327 -2.86 30.92 -12.66
C MET A 327 -2.65 32.11 -13.59
N LEU A 328 -3.68 32.42 -14.39
CA LEU A 328 -3.74 33.63 -15.20
C LEU A 328 -4.16 34.82 -14.33
N SER A 329 -3.20 35.62 -13.87
CA SER A 329 -3.48 36.93 -13.28
C SER A 329 -3.38 38.00 -14.35
N LEU A 330 -4.51 38.61 -14.71
CA LEU A 330 -4.58 39.75 -15.63
C LEU A 330 -5.18 40.95 -14.89
N SER A 331 -4.57 42.12 -15.07
CA SER A 331 -5.00 43.40 -14.49
C SER A 331 -6.29 43.97 -15.10
N SER A 332 -6.91 43.31 -16.08
CA SER A 332 -8.03 43.84 -16.87
C SER A 332 -9.31 43.01 -16.76
N SER A 333 -10.43 43.68 -17.06
CA SER A 333 -11.84 43.25 -16.96
C SER A 333 -12.13 41.73 -17.04
N PRO A 334 -13.05 41.21 -16.19
CA PRO A 334 -13.42 39.79 -16.11
C PRO A 334 -13.75 39.11 -17.46
N VAL A 335 -14.22 39.87 -18.44
CA VAL A 335 -14.62 39.37 -19.77
C VAL A 335 -13.42 38.84 -20.59
N THR A 336 -12.23 39.41 -20.40
CA THR A 336 -11.01 38.99 -21.10
C THR A 336 -10.49 37.66 -20.59
N VAL A 337 -10.62 37.41 -19.29
CA VAL A 337 -10.23 36.15 -18.63
C VAL A 337 -11.07 35.01 -19.19
N THR A 338 -12.39 35.16 -19.30
CA THR A 338 -13.29 34.11 -19.78
C THR A 338 -13.03 33.74 -21.24
N ARG A 339 -12.68 34.71 -22.09
CA ARG A 339 -12.34 34.46 -23.50
C ARG A 339 -11.04 33.66 -23.67
N ILE A 340 -9.99 34.03 -22.93
CA ILE A 340 -8.71 33.31 -22.98
C ILE A 340 -8.87 31.91 -22.37
N TRP A 341 -9.62 31.80 -21.27
CA TRP A 341 -9.91 30.51 -20.63
C TRP A 341 -10.73 29.59 -21.54
N SER A 342 -11.69 30.13 -22.31
CA SER A 342 -12.43 29.35 -23.30
C SER A 342 -11.55 28.89 -24.48
N ALA A 343 -10.58 29.70 -24.90
CA ALA A 343 -9.65 29.35 -25.98
C ALA A 343 -8.67 28.24 -25.57
N LEU A 344 -8.17 28.28 -24.32
CA LEU A 344 -7.28 27.25 -23.76
C LEU A 344 -7.97 25.91 -23.50
N ARG A 345 -9.30 25.88 -23.38
CA ARG A 345 -10.07 24.64 -23.18
C ARG A 345 -10.45 23.94 -24.49
N SER A 346 -10.34 24.65 -25.61
CA SER A 346 -10.71 24.16 -26.95
C SER A 346 -9.54 23.62 -27.78
N SER A 347 -8.35 23.55 -27.19
CA SER A 347 -7.09 23.05 -27.76
C SER A 347 -6.50 21.98 -26.87
#